data_AF-A0A2E9KMB8-F1
#
_entry.id   AF-A0A2E9KMB8-F1
#
_cell.length_a   1.000
_cell.length_b   1.000
_cell.length_c   1.000
_cell.angle_alpha   90.00
_cell.angle_beta   90.00
_cell.angle_gamma   90.00
#
_symmetry.space_group_name_H-M   'P 1'
#
loop_
_entity.id
_entity.type
_entity.pdbx_description
1 polymer ?
#
loop_
_entity_poly.entity_id
_entity_poly.type
_entity_poly.pdbx_seq_one_letter_code
_entity_poly.pdbx_strand_id
1 'polypeptide(L)'
;MIYDASSLDILYRGRLVELREMAESMKISKSGSVEVLRARLIHSIVLKDLDLSWDGIQGMSHNELGGILKIFGIKSSGSHRERRQRLWLHLNFDSRRMTIERLAEMDRDELHELCMRLEAPLTGNRTVLMGRVAGVLTNQLNGWGRIKRSLRRNGLKLSVSDPVTKAQENSEDDLEIANIDFDMDSPIAVIEDAHDSLILGIDTLGPDIQRDLRIISSYASEIDRIVGTILRGCGGIWGEGQRELMLRISKRRGWPVNDEAVRTRLARVSTDIAEIRGARIGEFGRMSSNSLLREQVISESSAQRIRQKMEFTDSLLREMGT
;
A
#
# COMPACT_ATOMS: atom_id res chain seq x y z
N MET A 1 3.28 -29.46 2.35
CA MET A 1 2.35 -29.01 1.29
C MET A 1 3.10 -29.02 -0.03
N ILE A 2 2.72 -29.91 -0.93
CA ILE A 2 3.24 -29.94 -2.29
C ILE A 2 2.20 -29.18 -3.12
N TYR A 3 2.51 -27.95 -3.50
CA TYR A 3 1.68 -27.18 -4.42
C TYR A 3 2.51 -26.83 -5.64
N ASP A 4 1.86 -26.77 -6.79
CA ASP A 4 2.50 -26.32 -8.02
C ASP A 4 2.79 -24.82 -7.91
N ALA A 5 4.07 -24.49 -7.74
CA ALA A 5 4.53 -23.12 -7.63
C ALA A 5 4.24 -22.29 -8.89
N SER A 6 4.07 -22.93 -10.06
CA SER A 6 3.68 -22.23 -11.28
C SER A 6 2.22 -21.78 -11.24
N SER A 7 1.31 -22.64 -10.76
CA SER A 7 -0.09 -22.28 -10.51
C SER A 7 -0.24 -21.13 -9.51
N LEU A 8 0.57 -21.09 -8.45
CA LEU A 8 0.55 -20.01 -7.47
C LEU A 8 1.08 -18.68 -8.05
N ASP A 9 2.11 -18.72 -8.91
CA ASP A 9 2.63 -17.52 -9.58
C ASP A 9 1.61 -16.87 -10.52
N ILE A 10 0.89 -17.71 -11.28
CA ILE A 10 -0.22 -17.28 -12.15
C ILE A 10 -1.29 -16.57 -11.31
N LEU A 11 -1.67 -17.12 -10.16
CA LEU A 11 -2.65 -16.50 -9.28
C LEU A 11 -2.18 -15.15 -8.73
N TYR A 12 -0.90 -15.01 -8.38
CA TYR A 12 -0.34 -13.75 -7.88
C TYR A 12 -0.33 -12.63 -8.93
N ARG A 13 0.02 -12.96 -10.17
CA ARG A 13 0.14 -11.99 -11.28
C ARG A 13 -1.16 -11.77 -12.03
N GLY A 14 -2.11 -12.70 -11.93
CA GLY A 14 -3.35 -12.70 -12.68
C GLY A 14 -4.16 -11.42 -12.52
N ARG A 15 -4.68 -10.92 -13.65
CA ARG A 15 -5.59 -9.77 -13.72
C ARG A 15 -7.00 -10.16 -13.29
N LEU A 16 -7.84 -9.18 -12.95
CA LEU A 16 -9.20 -9.46 -12.48
C LEU A 16 -10.02 -10.31 -13.45
N VAL A 17 -9.91 -10.02 -14.76
CA VAL A 17 -10.64 -10.73 -15.82
C VAL A 17 -10.22 -12.20 -15.85
N GLU A 18 -8.92 -12.46 -15.92
CA GLU A 18 -8.33 -13.82 -15.92
C GLU A 18 -8.72 -14.60 -14.66
N LEU A 19 -8.67 -13.96 -13.49
CA LEU A 19 -9.09 -14.60 -12.23
C LEU A 19 -10.60 -14.90 -12.20
N ARG A 20 -11.44 -14.07 -12.83
CA ARG A 20 -12.89 -14.31 -12.93
C ARG A 20 -13.20 -15.47 -13.87
N GLU A 21 -12.52 -15.54 -15.01
CA GLU A 21 -12.63 -16.66 -15.95
C GLU A 21 -12.19 -17.97 -15.29
N MET A 22 -11.08 -17.94 -14.56
CA MET A 22 -10.60 -19.08 -13.78
C MET A 22 -11.62 -19.49 -12.70
N ALA A 23 -12.17 -18.53 -11.95
CA ALA A 23 -13.21 -18.80 -10.96
C ALA A 23 -14.48 -19.40 -11.59
N GLU A 24 -14.88 -18.93 -12.77
CA GLU A 24 -16.02 -19.46 -13.52
C GLU A 24 -15.81 -20.90 -13.96
N SER A 25 -14.63 -21.21 -14.51
CA SER A 25 -14.27 -22.59 -14.88
C SER A 25 -14.32 -23.55 -13.69
N MET A 26 -14.05 -23.05 -12.48
CA MET A 26 -14.03 -23.82 -11.23
C MET A 26 -15.32 -23.69 -10.41
N LYS A 27 -16.36 -23.01 -10.93
CA LYS A 27 -17.64 -22.76 -10.24
C LYS A 27 -17.49 -22.04 -8.88
N ILE A 28 -16.50 -21.18 -8.76
CA ILE A 28 -16.24 -20.36 -7.58
C ILE A 28 -16.94 -19.00 -7.72
N SER A 29 -17.43 -18.45 -6.60
CA SER A 29 -18.03 -17.12 -6.60
C SER A 29 -17.07 -16.05 -7.12
N LYS A 30 -17.54 -15.28 -8.11
CA LYS A 30 -16.83 -14.15 -8.74
C LYS A 30 -16.96 -12.84 -7.94
N SER A 31 -17.54 -12.86 -6.74
CA SER A 31 -17.80 -11.63 -5.97
C SER A 31 -16.56 -11.11 -5.24
N GLY A 32 -16.46 -9.78 -5.13
CA GLY A 32 -15.40 -9.08 -4.41
C GLY A 32 -14.35 -8.42 -5.30
N SER A 33 -13.36 -7.80 -4.66
CA SER A 33 -12.19 -7.23 -5.32
C SER A 33 -11.23 -8.31 -5.81
N VAL A 34 -10.22 -7.90 -6.59
CA VAL A 34 -9.14 -8.77 -7.10
C VAL A 34 -8.51 -9.60 -6.00
N GLU A 35 -8.19 -8.98 -4.85
CA GLU A 35 -7.50 -9.65 -3.76
C GLU A 35 -8.41 -10.68 -3.07
N VAL A 36 -9.69 -10.36 -2.88
CA VAL A 36 -10.67 -11.29 -2.31
C VAL A 36 -10.86 -12.51 -3.22
N LEU A 37 -10.98 -12.27 -4.53
CA LEU A 37 -11.09 -13.35 -5.51
C LEU A 37 -9.82 -14.20 -5.54
N ARG A 38 -8.65 -13.57 -5.48
CA ARG A 38 -7.36 -14.25 -5.45
C ARG A 38 -7.18 -15.09 -4.18
N ALA A 39 -7.51 -14.57 -3.01
CA ALA A 39 -7.47 -15.33 -1.76
C ALA A 39 -8.38 -16.56 -1.84
N ARG A 40 -9.58 -16.40 -2.42
CA ARG A 40 -10.52 -17.52 -2.63
C ARG A 40 -9.95 -18.58 -3.59
N LEU A 41 -9.34 -18.15 -4.70
CA LEU A 41 -8.70 -19.05 -5.66
C LEU A 41 -7.52 -19.80 -5.05
N ILE A 42 -6.62 -19.08 -4.36
CA ILE A 42 -5.47 -19.68 -3.64
C ILE A 42 -5.98 -20.70 -2.62
N HIS A 43 -7.02 -20.39 -1.86
CA HIS A 43 -7.61 -21.35 -0.94
C HIS A 43 -8.11 -22.61 -1.67
N SER A 44 -8.90 -22.45 -2.73
CA SER A 44 -9.52 -23.57 -3.45
C SER A 44 -8.55 -24.44 -4.26
N ILE A 45 -7.47 -23.85 -4.79
CA ILE A 45 -6.53 -24.51 -5.71
C ILE A 45 -5.30 -25.00 -4.95
N VAL A 46 -4.76 -24.18 -4.07
CA VAL A 46 -3.45 -24.40 -3.43
C VAL A 46 -3.60 -24.96 -2.01
N LEU A 47 -4.64 -24.54 -1.27
CA LEU A 47 -4.86 -24.92 0.13
C LEU A 47 -6.14 -25.73 0.32
N LYS A 48 -6.54 -26.53 -0.69
CA LYS A 48 -7.83 -27.22 -0.73
C LYS A 48 -8.10 -28.12 0.48
N ASP A 49 -7.05 -28.76 1.00
CA ASP A 49 -7.15 -29.73 2.09
C ASP A 49 -7.03 -29.10 3.49
N LEU A 50 -6.82 -27.78 3.56
CA LEU A 50 -6.68 -27.06 4.82
C LEU A 50 -8.02 -26.49 5.27
N ASP A 51 -8.40 -26.81 6.50
CA ASP A 51 -9.52 -26.16 7.15
C ASP A 51 -9.14 -24.73 7.56
N LEU A 52 -9.55 -23.75 6.74
CA LEU A 52 -9.40 -22.32 7.03
C LEU A 52 -10.64 -21.72 7.72
N SER A 53 -11.51 -22.55 8.30
CA SER A 53 -12.58 -22.09 9.19
C SER A 53 -12.00 -21.44 10.45
N TRP A 54 -12.85 -20.78 11.24
CA TRP A 54 -12.39 -20.17 12.50
C TRP A 54 -11.82 -21.23 13.46
N ASP A 55 -12.46 -22.38 13.60
CA ASP A 55 -11.99 -23.48 14.45
C ASP A 55 -10.66 -24.06 13.91
N GLY A 56 -10.57 -24.24 12.59
CA GLY A 56 -9.33 -24.66 11.92
C GLY A 56 -8.18 -23.70 12.18
N ILE A 57 -8.41 -22.39 12.05
CA ILE A 57 -7.39 -21.34 12.31
C ILE A 57 -6.96 -21.33 13.78
N GLN A 58 -7.87 -21.57 14.73
CA GLN A 58 -7.52 -21.66 16.15
C GLN A 58 -6.63 -22.87 16.47
N GLY A 59 -6.84 -23.99 15.78
CA GLY A 59 -6.06 -25.23 15.95
C GLY A 59 -4.67 -25.20 15.31
N MET A 60 -4.38 -24.27 14.40
CA MET A 60 -3.11 -24.23 13.67
C MET A 60 -1.92 -23.80 14.55
N SER A 61 -0.79 -24.48 14.38
CA SER A 61 0.48 -24.09 14.99
C SER A 61 1.00 -22.75 14.43
N HIS A 62 1.90 -22.12 15.18
CA HIS A 62 2.52 -20.85 14.77
C HIS A 62 3.27 -20.98 13.43
N ASN A 63 3.93 -22.12 13.20
CA ASN A 63 4.69 -22.41 11.98
C ASN A 63 3.77 -22.60 10.78
N GLU A 64 2.67 -23.33 10.94
CA GLU A 64 1.67 -23.56 9.88
C GLU A 64 1.05 -22.24 9.43
N LEU A 65 0.62 -21.39 10.37
CA LEU A 65 0.11 -20.06 10.05
C LEU A 65 1.14 -19.22 9.31
N GLY A 66 2.40 -19.28 9.73
CA GLY A 66 3.49 -18.58 9.03
C GLY A 66 3.64 -19.04 7.58
N GLY A 67 3.54 -20.35 7.32
CA GLY A 67 3.56 -20.94 5.98
C GLY A 67 2.35 -20.52 5.14
N ILE A 68 1.14 -20.62 5.69
CA ILE A 68 -0.11 -20.24 5.01
C ILE A 68 -0.09 -18.76 4.64
N LEU A 69 0.32 -17.87 5.55
CA LEU A 69 0.44 -16.44 5.25
C LEU A 69 1.45 -16.14 4.13
N LYS A 70 2.52 -16.94 4.00
CA LYS A 70 3.46 -16.85 2.87
C LYS A 70 2.83 -17.30 1.55
N ILE A 71 1.99 -18.34 1.57
CA ILE A 71 1.24 -18.85 0.40
C ILE A 71 0.14 -17.88 -0.04
N PHE A 72 -0.47 -17.14 0.88
CA PHE A 72 -1.33 -16.01 0.51
C PHE A 72 -0.54 -14.78 0.05
N GLY A 73 0.78 -14.81 0.22
CA GLY A 73 1.65 -13.70 -0.15
C GLY A 73 1.51 -12.48 0.75
N ILE A 74 1.04 -12.63 1.99
CA ILE A 74 0.85 -11.53 2.95
C ILE A 74 1.89 -11.57 4.08
N LYS A 75 1.82 -10.65 5.06
CA LYS A 75 2.82 -10.56 6.14
C LYS A 75 2.75 -11.78 7.05
N SER A 76 3.82 -12.56 7.10
CA SER A 76 3.90 -13.82 7.86
C SER A 76 4.53 -13.68 9.25
N SER A 77 5.11 -12.53 9.59
CA SER A 77 5.72 -12.27 10.90
C SER A 77 4.71 -11.75 11.92
N GLY A 78 5.05 -11.83 13.21
CA GLY A 78 4.19 -11.44 14.34
C GLY A 78 3.89 -12.61 15.27
N SER A 79 3.21 -12.28 16.37
CA SER A 79 2.77 -13.24 17.38
C SER A 79 1.75 -14.24 16.82
N HIS A 80 1.51 -15.35 17.53
CA HIS A 80 0.54 -16.37 17.12
C HIS A 80 -0.86 -15.78 16.92
N ARG A 81 -1.30 -14.96 17.87
CA ARG A 81 -2.57 -14.23 17.82
C ARG A 81 -2.65 -13.29 16.62
N GLU A 82 -1.59 -12.51 16.37
CA GLU A 82 -1.58 -11.60 15.21
C GLU A 82 -1.65 -12.33 13.88
N ARG A 83 -0.99 -13.50 13.76
CA ARG A 83 -1.06 -14.32 12.56
C ARG A 83 -2.48 -14.87 12.32
N ARG A 84 -3.17 -15.33 13.37
CA ARG A 84 -4.57 -15.79 13.29
C ARG A 84 -5.51 -14.68 12.89
N GLN A 85 -5.44 -13.53 13.56
CA GLN A 85 -6.22 -12.34 13.21
C GLN A 85 -6.03 -11.96 11.75
N ARG A 86 -4.77 -11.91 11.29
CA ARG A 86 -4.42 -11.53 9.92
C ARG A 86 -4.97 -12.50 8.89
N LEU A 87 -4.82 -13.80 9.12
CA LEU A 87 -5.35 -14.83 8.24
C LEU A 87 -6.87 -14.74 8.16
N TRP A 88 -7.53 -14.64 9.31
CA TRP A 88 -8.99 -14.55 9.38
C TRP A 88 -9.52 -13.29 8.68
N LEU A 89 -8.89 -12.13 8.88
CA LEU A 89 -9.23 -10.89 8.17
C LEU A 89 -9.06 -11.04 6.66
N HIS A 90 -7.95 -11.63 6.20
CA HIS A 90 -7.67 -11.82 4.78
C HIS A 90 -8.69 -12.70 4.06
N LEU A 91 -9.23 -13.70 4.75
CA LEU A 91 -10.20 -14.64 4.18
C LEU A 91 -11.63 -14.07 4.13
N ASN A 92 -12.01 -13.30 5.15
CA ASN A 92 -13.41 -12.91 5.35
C ASN A 92 -13.71 -11.49 4.88
N PHE A 93 -12.71 -10.61 4.80
CA PHE A 93 -12.93 -9.20 4.49
C PHE A 93 -12.11 -8.68 3.33
N ASP A 94 -12.65 -7.63 2.71
CA ASP A 94 -11.93 -6.80 1.77
C ASP A 94 -11.22 -5.67 2.53
N SER A 95 -9.90 -5.60 2.41
CA SER A 95 -9.09 -4.57 3.09
C SER A 95 -9.41 -3.15 2.64
N ARG A 96 -10.06 -2.96 1.48
CA ARG A 96 -10.54 -1.64 1.03
C ARG A 96 -11.89 -1.25 1.64
N ARG A 97 -12.67 -2.23 2.10
CA ARG A 97 -14.05 -2.02 2.59
C ARG A 97 -14.16 -2.13 4.10
N MET A 98 -13.24 -2.81 4.77
CA MET A 98 -13.22 -2.93 6.22
C MET A 98 -12.38 -1.79 6.80
N THR A 99 -13.01 -0.61 6.91
CA THR A 99 -12.38 0.61 7.42
C THR A 99 -13.03 1.07 8.73
N ILE A 100 -12.41 2.04 9.40
CA ILE A 100 -12.91 2.58 10.68
C ILE A 100 -14.29 3.22 10.50
N GLU A 101 -14.55 3.86 9.34
CA GLU A 101 -15.83 4.46 9.02
C GLU A 101 -16.94 3.41 8.95
N ARG A 102 -16.65 2.25 8.33
CA ARG A 102 -17.62 1.15 8.27
C ARG A 102 -17.93 0.58 9.65
N LEU A 103 -16.95 0.52 10.56
CA LEU A 103 -17.21 0.08 11.94
C LEU A 103 -18.20 1.00 12.67
N ALA A 104 -18.28 2.28 12.31
CA ALA A 104 -19.22 3.23 12.88
C ALA A 104 -20.67 2.98 12.44
N GLU A 105 -20.89 2.21 11.37
CA GLU A 105 -22.21 1.82 10.87
C GLU A 105 -22.68 0.47 11.45
N MET A 106 -21.76 -0.36 11.96
CA MET A 106 -22.05 -1.72 12.43
C MET A 106 -22.81 -1.74 13.76
N ASP A 107 -23.70 -2.71 13.97
CA ASP A 107 -24.42 -2.81 15.23
C ASP A 107 -23.53 -3.37 16.36
N ARG A 108 -24.07 -3.46 17.58
CA ARG A 108 -23.31 -3.97 18.73
C ARG A 108 -22.99 -5.45 18.60
N ASP A 109 -23.87 -6.23 18.00
CA ASP A 109 -23.79 -7.68 17.94
C ASP A 109 -22.78 -8.12 16.86
N GLU A 110 -22.78 -7.45 15.72
CA GLU A 110 -21.76 -7.55 14.68
C GLU A 110 -20.37 -7.18 15.22
N LEU A 111 -20.26 -6.08 15.98
CA LEU A 111 -19.00 -5.69 16.64
C LEU A 111 -18.56 -6.70 17.69
N HIS A 112 -19.51 -7.32 18.40
CA HIS A 112 -19.23 -8.37 19.37
C HIS A 112 -18.71 -9.64 18.68
N GLU A 113 -19.32 -10.04 17.56
CA GLU A 113 -18.83 -11.16 16.74
C GLU A 113 -17.43 -10.87 16.19
N LEU A 114 -17.19 -9.65 15.68
CA LEU A 114 -15.86 -9.24 15.24
C LEU A 114 -14.83 -9.33 16.37
N CYS A 115 -15.15 -8.84 17.57
CA CYS A 115 -14.26 -8.97 18.71
C CYS A 115 -13.97 -10.44 19.05
N MET A 116 -14.97 -11.32 19.01
CA MET A 116 -14.80 -12.75 19.25
C MET A 116 -13.85 -13.37 18.23
N ARG A 117 -14.08 -13.12 16.94
CA ARG A 117 -13.28 -13.68 15.84
C ARG A 117 -11.85 -13.12 15.80
N LEU A 118 -11.68 -11.86 16.20
CA LEU A 118 -10.38 -11.19 16.30
C LEU A 118 -9.69 -11.43 17.65
N GLU A 119 -10.22 -12.30 18.51
CA GLU A 119 -9.68 -12.59 19.84
C GLU A 119 -9.51 -11.31 20.69
N ALA A 120 -10.33 -10.29 20.48
CA ALA A 120 -10.34 -9.06 21.25
C ALA A 120 -11.27 -9.22 22.48
N PRO A 121 -11.06 -8.45 23.56
CA PRO A 121 -11.92 -8.54 24.72
C PRO A 121 -13.39 -8.22 24.36
N LEU A 122 -14.34 -8.96 24.93
CA LEU A 122 -15.77 -8.89 24.59
C LEU A 122 -16.59 -7.92 25.46
N THR A 123 -15.98 -7.32 26.48
CA THR A 123 -16.69 -6.52 27.49
C THR A 123 -16.91 -5.06 27.08
N GLY A 124 -18.04 -4.45 27.44
CA GLY A 124 -18.27 -3.02 27.26
C GLY A 124 -19.39 -2.68 26.27
N ASN A 125 -19.56 -1.38 26.04
CA ASN A 125 -20.59 -0.83 25.17
C ASN A 125 -20.14 -0.85 23.69
N ARG A 126 -21.05 -0.53 22.77
CA ARG A 126 -20.80 -0.53 21.32
C ARG A 126 -19.54 0.25 20.93
N THR A 127 -19.33 1.44 21.50
CA THR A 127 -18.18 2.30 21.19
C THR A 127 -16.86 1.70 21.68
N VAL A 128 -16.85 1.04 22.84
CA VAL A 128 -15.68 0.31 23.34
C VAL A 128 -15.35 -0.90 22.45
N LEU A 129 -16.34 -1.67 22.00
CA LEU A 129 -16.14 -2.78 21.07
C LEU A 129 -15.58 -2.28 19.73
N MET A 130 -16.19 -1.22 19.17
CA MET A 130 -15.71 -0.55 17.97
C MET A 130 -14.26 -0.11 18.10
N GLY A 131 -13.89 0.55 19.20
CA GLY A 131 -12.51 0.99 19.44
C GLY A 131 -11.50 -0.17 19.50
N ARG A 132 -11.90 -1.31 20.04
CA ARG A 132 -11.05 -2.52 20.07
C ARG A 132 -10.85 -3.12 18.68
N VAL A 133 -11.92 -3.26 17.89
CA VAL A 133 -11.83 -3.73 16.51
C VAL A 133 -10.96 -2.77 15.68
N ALA A 134 -11.18 -1.46 15.81
CA ALA A 134 -10.36 -0.44 15.15
C ALA A 134 -8.87 -0.56 15.54
N GLY A 135 -8.58 -0.82 16.83
CA GLY A 135 -7.23 -1.09 17.30
C GLY A 135 -6.59 -2.31 16.64
N VAL A 136 -7.33 -3.42 16.49
CA VAL A 136 -6.84 -4.61 15.77
C VAL A 136 -6.59 -4.30 14.29
N LEU A 137 -7.51 -3.61 13.62
CA LEU A 137 -7.32 -3.21 12.21
C LEU A 137 -6.10 -2.32 12.03
N THR A 138 -5.85 -1.41 12.97
CA THR A 138 -4.69 -0.52 12.97
C THR A 138 -3.39 -1.30 13.20
N ASN A 139 -3.36 -2.24 14.13
CA ASN A 139 -2.19 -3.11 14.35
C ASN A 139 -1.91 -4.03 13.14
N GLN A 140 -2.96 -4.37 12.39
CA GLN A 140 -2.87 -5.21 11.19
C GLN A 140 -2.74 -4.41 9.90
N LEU A 141 -2.59 -3.09 9.96
CA LEU A 141 -2.54 -2.22 8.78
C LEU A 141 -1.44 -2.69 7.81
N ASN A 142 -1.79 -2.81 6.52
CA ASN A 142 -0.92 -3.34 5.46
C ASN A 142 -0.41 -4.78 5.67
N GLY A 143 -0.88 -5.48 6.70
CA GLY A 143 -0.49 -6.85 7.01
C GLY A 143 -1.33 -7.91 6.29
N TRP A 144 -2.58 -7.60 5.94
CA TRP A 144 -3.55 -8.51 5.32
C TRP A 144 -4.19 -7.89 4.07
N GLY A 145 -4.97 -8.70 3.35
CA GLY A 145 -5.71 -8.26 2.16
C GLY A 145 -4.83 -8.18 0.91
N ARG A 146 -3.77 -7.37 0.95
CA ARG A 146 -2.92 -7.11 -0.23
C ARG A 146 -1.69 -8.02 -0.27
N ILE A 147 -1.47 -8.66 -1.41
CA ILE A 147 -0.27 -9.45 -1.68
C ILE A 147 1.01 -8.58 -1.72
N LYS A 148 2.13 -9.10 -1.21
CA LYS A 148 3.44 -8.45 -1.23
C LYS A 148 3.86 -8.03 -2.64
N ARG A 149 4.40 -6.81 -2.74
CA ARG A 149 4.83 -6.20 -4.02
C ARG A 149 5.87 -7.04 -4.77
N SER A 150 6.79 -7.69 -4.05
CA SER A 150 7.80 -8.57 -4.62
C SER A 150 7.19 -9.73 -5.40
N LEU A 151 6.15 -10.37 -4.85
CA LEU A 151 5.47 -11.51 -5.47
C LEU A 151 4.69 -11.11 -6.72
N ARG A 152 4.12 -9.89 -6.74
CA ARG A 152 3.41 -9.40 -7.94
C ARG A 152 4.33 -9.04 -9.10
N ARG A 153 5.50 -8.42 -8.82
CA ARG A 153 6.41 -7.93 -9.86
C ARG A 153 7.39 -9.01 -10.32
N ASN A 154 8.04 -9.64 -9.36
CA ASN A 154 9.15 -10.57 -9.61
C ASN A 154 8.67 -12.03 -9.64
N GLY A 155 7.43 -12.30 -9.20
CA GLY A 155 6.88 -13.64 -9.08
C GLY A 155 7.52 -14.44 -7.96
N LEU A 156 7.16 -15.72 -7.88
CA LEU A 156 7.90 -16.70 -7.09
C LEU A 156 9.26 -16.92 -7.75
N LYS A 157 10.36 -16.63 -7.03
CA LYS A 157 11.69 -17.09 -7.43
C LYS A 157 11.68 -18.62 -7.34
N LEU A 158 11.38 -19.28 -8.46
CA LEU A 158 11.45 -20.74 -8.60
C LEU A 158 12.91 -21.19 -8.56
N SER A 159 13.48 -21.30 -7.35
CA SER A 159 14.61 -22.22 -7.15
C SER A 159 14.02 -23.63 -7.12
N VAL A 160 14.16 -24.36 -8.22
CA VAL A 160 13.82 -25.77 -8.28
C VAL A 160 14.71 -26.51 -7.27
N SER A 161 14.06 -27.29 -6.39
CA SER A 161 14.62 -28.16 -5.33
C SER A 161 14.90 -27.49 -3.98
N ASP A 162 13.99 -27.66 -3.02
CA ASP A 162 14.21 -28.67 -1.97
C ASP A 162 13.02 -28.74 -0.96
N PRO A 163 12.80 -29.91 -0.34
CA PRO A 163 11.67 -30.13 0.56
C PRO A 163 11.88 -29.39 1.89
N VAL A 164 10.76 -29.12 2.55
CA VAL A 164 10.66 -28.63 3.92
C VAL A 164 11.70 -29.33 4.82
N THR A 165 12.66 -28.60 5.38
CA THR A 165 12.96 -28.49 6.83
C THR A 165 14.14 -27.55 7.06
N LYS A 166 13.91 -26.48 7.82
CA LYS A 166 14.68 -25.99 8.98
C LYS A 166 14.56 -24.47 9.08
N ALA A 167 14.07 -24.05 10.24
CA ALA A 167 14.08 -22.68 10.67
C ALA A 167 15.51 -22.14 10.68
N GLN A 168 15.71 -20.95 10.14
CA GLN A 168 16.68 -20.00 10.65
C GLN A 168 16.10 -18.60 10.52
N GLU A 169 15.96 -17.98 11.67
CA GLU A 169 15.70 -16.55 11.86
C GLU A 169 16.94 -15.74 11.47
N ASN A 170 16.68 -14.49 11.10
CA ASN A 170 17.61 -13.37 10.97
C ASN A 170 18.63 -13.42 9.81
N SER A 171 18.31 -12.70 8.75
CA SER A 171 19.23 -11.67 8.26
C SER A 171 18.43 -10.48 7.73
N GLU A 172 18.85 -9.33 8.23
CA GLU A 172 18.38 -7.99 7.91
C GLU A 172 18.67 -7.63 6.45
N ASP A 173 17.91 -6.63 5.99
CA ASP A 173 18.07 -5.80 4.80
C ASP A 173 19.38 -5.95 4.02
N ASP A 174 19.25 -6.46 2.80
CA ASP A 174 19.99 -5.94 1.65
C ASP A 174 19.05 -5.95 0.44
N LEU A 175 18.21 -4.91 0.35
CA LEU A 175 17.46 -4.61 -0.86
C LEU A 175 18.33 -3.74 -1.76
N GLU A 176 18.98 -4.39 -2.73
CA GLU A 176 19.58 -3.74 -3.88
C GLU A 176 18.64 -2.65 -4.43
N ILE A 177 19.16 -1.43 -4.54
CA ILE A 177 18.49 -0.30 -5.19
C ILE A 177 18.41 -0.62 -6.68
N ALA A 178 17.39 -1.36 -7.09
CA ALA A 178 17.00 -1.43 -8.48
C ALA A 178 16.56 -0.02 -8.90
N ASN A 179 17.20 0.54 -9.93
CA ASN A 179 16.84 1.84 -10.52
C ASN A 179 15.33 1.91 -10.79
N ILE A 180 14.58 2.56 -9.89
CA ILE A 180 13.15 2.76 -10.00
C ILE A 180 12.94 3.87 -11.03
N ASP A 181 12.51 3.50 -12.23
CA ASP A 181 12.14 4.48 -13.23
C ASP A 181 10.74 5.04 -12.94
N PHE A 182 10.70 6.18 -12.24
CA PHE A 182 9.48 6.91 -11.95
C PHE A 182 8.94 7.69 -13.18
N ASP A 183 9.54 7.56 -14.37
CA ASP A 183 9.14 8.23 -15.62
C ASP A 183 8.09 7.47 -16.43
N MET A 184 7.83 6.20 -16.10
CA MET A 184 6.74 5.46 -16.72
C MET A 184 5.38 6.08 -16.37
N ASP A 185 4.56 6.34 -17.39
CA ASP A 185 3.17 6.72 -17.21
C ASP A 185 2.45 5.66 -16.38
N SER A 186 1.69 6.10 -15.37
CA SER A 186 0.87 5.16 -14.62
C SER A 186 -0.17 4.54 -15.56
N PRO A 187 -0.53 3.26 -15.37
CA PRO A 187 -1.62 2.64 -16.10
C PRO A 187 -2.89 3.50 -15.99
N ILE A 188 -3.69 3.57 -17.07
CA ILE A 188 -4.92 4.37 -17.13
C ILE A 188 -5.84 4.12 -15.92
N ALA A 189 -5.92 2.87 -15.45
CA ALA A 189 -6.67 2.49 -14.25
C ALA A 189 -6.26 3.26 -12.97
N VAL A 190 -5.00 3.68 -12.83
CA VAL A 190 -4.53 4.48 -11.69
C VAL A 190 -5.07 5.91 -11.76
N ILE A 191 -5.17 6.45 -12.97
CA ILE A 191 -5.70 7.78 -13.23
C ILE A 191 -7.22 7.78 -13.03
N GLU A 192 -7.91 6.75 -13.51
CA GLU A 192 -9.34 6.53 -13.27
C GLU A 192 -9.65 6.32 -11.78
N ASP A 193 -8.87 5.48 -11.09
CA ASP A 193 -9.01 5.27 -9.64
C ASP A 193 -8.79 6.58 -8.85
N ALA A 194 -7.83 7.41 -9.27
CA ALA A 194 -7.57 8.72 -8.66
C ALA A 194 -8.74 9.69 -8.89
N HIS A 195 -9.27 9.72 -10.12
CA HIS A 195 -10.46 10.50 -10.47
C HIS A 195 -11.67 10.09 -9.61
N ASP A 196 -11.95 8.80 -9.53
CA ASP A 196 -13.08 8.25 -8.77
C ASP A 196 -12.92 8.52 -7.27
N SER A 197 -11.69 8.45 -6.75
CA SER A 197 -11.40 8.76 -5.34
C SER A 197 -11.62 10.23 -4.98
N LEU A 198 -11.41 11.15 -5.93
CA LEU A 198 -11.72 12.58 -5.77
C LEU A 198 -13.23 12.83 -5.78
N ILE A 199 -13.99 12.08 -6.58
CA ILE A 199 -15.45 12.23 -6.74
C ILE A 199 -16.26 11.41 -5.74
N LEU A 200 -15.68 10.39 -5.09
CA LEU A 200 -16.41 9.48 -4.22
C LEU A 200 -17.16 10.21 -3.08
N GLY A 201 -18.48 10.12 -3.06
CA GLY A 201 -19.30 10.73 -2.01
C GLY A 201 -19.24 12.26 -2.00
N ILE A 202 -19.01 12.90 -3.16
CA ILE A 202 -19.11 14.37 -3.25
C ILE A 202 -20.51 14.88 -2.89
N ASP A 203 -21.55 14.07 -3.10
CA ASP A 203 -22.95 14.47 -2.88
C ASP A 203 -23.28 14.81 -1.41
N THR A 204 -22.44 14.37 -0.46
CA THR A 204 -22.58 14.68 0.96
C THR A 204 -21.86 15.97 1.38
N LEU A 205 -21.09 16.59 0.47
CA LEU A 205 -20.29 17.78 0.72
C LEU A 205 -21.02 19.05 0.25
N GLY A 206 -20.57 20.21 0.76
CA GLY A 206 -21.12 21.51 0.35
C GLY A 206 -20.93 21.81 -1.15
N PRO A 207 -21.82 22.61 -1.77
CA PRO A 207 -21.84 22.83 -3.22
C PRO A 207 -20.52 23.42 -3.78
N ASP A 208 -19.84 24.28 -3.02
CA ASP A 208 -18.56 24.86 -3.41
C ASP A 208 -17.43 23.81 -3.42
N ILE A 209 -17.38 22.94 -2.39
CA ILE A 209 -16.40 21.84 -2.29
C ILE A 209 -16.63 20.81 -3.41
N GLN A 210 -17.88 20.51 -3.74
CA GLN A 210 -18.21 19.63 -4.86
C GLN A 210 -17.70 20.18 -6.20
N ARG A 211 -17.89 21.48 -6.44
CA ARG A 211 -17.39 22.14 -7.65
C ARG A 211 -15.87 22.07 -7.73
N ASP A 212 -15.18 22.38 -6.64
CA ASP A 212 -13.72 22.40 -6.58
C ASP A 212 -13.12 20.99 -6.77
N LEU A 213 -13.72 19.95 -6.18
CA LEU A 213 -13.29 18.57 -6.37
C LEU A 213 -13.51 18.05 -7.79
N ARG A 214 -14.61 18.44 -8.47
CA ARG A 214 -14.84 18.10 -9.89
C ARG A 214 -13.81 18.77 -10.81
N ILE A 215 -13.38 20.00 -10.48
CA ILE A 215 -12.32 20.67 -11.23
C ILE A 215 -11.00 19.92 -11.02
N ILE A 216 -10.66 19.56 -9.79
CA ILE A 216 -9.42 18.84 -9.48
C ILE A 216 -9.42 17.42 -10.06
N SER A 217 -10.57 16.73 -10.11
CA SER A 217 -10.65 15.39 -10.70
C SER A 217 -10.30 15.39 -12.18
N SER A 218 -10.64 16.46 -12.92
CA SER A 218 -10.22 16.61 -14.32
C SER A 218 -8.70 16.63 -14.51
N TYR A 219 -7.94 17.00 -13.46
CA TYR A 219 -6.48 17.03 -13.45
C TYR A 219 -5.83 15.74 -12.94
N ALA A 220 -6.56 14.62 -12.84
CA ALA A 220 -6.03 13.35 -12.31
C ALA A 220 -4.72 12.89 -12.98
N SER A 221 -4.61 13.06 -14.31
CA SER A 221 -3.36 12.74 -15.04
C SER A 221 -2.20 13.68 -14.67
N GLU A 222 -2.48 14.96 -14.47
CA GLU A 222 -1.46 15.91 -14.02
C GLU A 222 -1.01 15.64 -12.58
N ILE A 223 -1.94 15.26 -11.70
CA ILE A 223 -1.64 14.84 -10.33
C ILE A 223 -0.64 13.69 -10.37
N ASP A 224 -0.89 12.66 -11.18
CA ASP A 224 0.01 11.51 -11.31
C ASP A 224 1.40 11.90 -11.79
N ARG A 225 1.49 12.78 -12.80
CA ARG A 225 2.77 13.31 -13.30
C ARG A 225 3.53 14.11 -12.25
N ILE A 226 2.85 14.96 -11.48
CA ILE A 226 3.47 15.76 -10.42
C ILE A 226 3.97 14.86 -9.31
N VAL A 227 3.18 13.86 -8.89
CA VAL A 227 3.58 12.86 -7.89
C VAL A 227 4.82 12.11 -8.37
N GLY A 228 4.87 11.65 -9.62
CA GLY A 228 6.06 11.03 -10.20
C GLY A 228 7.29 11.92 -10.15
N THR A 229 7.13 13.21 -10.44
CA THR A 229 8.22 14.19 -10.40
C THR A 229 8.72 14.44 -8.97
N ILE A 230 7.82 14.54 -8.00
CA ILE A 230 8.18 14.68 -6.58
C ILE A 230 8.93 13.45 -6.10
N LEU A 231 8.49 12.24 -6.48
CA LEU A 231 9.16 11.00 -6.09
C LEU A 231 10.59 10.91 -6.62
N ARG A 232 10.84 11.34 -7.86
CA ARG A 232 12.22 11.45 -8.37
C ARG A 232 13.07 12.39 -7.55
N GLY A 233 12.56 13.60 -7.29
CA GLY A 233 13.28 14.62 -6.54
C GLY A 233 13.58 14.22 -5.10
N CYS A 234 12.75 13.35 -4.51
CA CYS A 234 12.89 12.91 -3.12
C CYS A 234 13.39 11.46 -2.97
N GLY A 235 13.94 10.84 -4.03
CA GLY A 235 14.50 9.48 -3.96
C GLY A 235 13.47 8.40 -3.61
N GLY A 236 12.20 8.59 -3.99
CA GLY A 236 11.12 7.66 -3.72
C GLY A 236 10.50 7.76 -2.32
N ILE A 237 10.80 8.81 -1.55
CA ILE A 237 10.21 9.05 -0.22
C ILE A 237 8.93 9.88 -0.37
N TRP A 238 7.86 9.50 0.33
CA TRP A 238 6.60 10.24 0.36
C TRP A 238 6.02 10.33 1.77
N GLY A 239 6.00 11.54 2.33
CA GLY A 239 5.48 11.84 3.66
C GLY A 239 4.83 13.23 3.74
N GLU A 240 4.83 13.83 4.94
CA GLU A 240 4.20 15.13 5.20
C GLU A 240 4.77 16.24 4.30
N GLY A 241 6.10 16.30 4.17
CA GLY A 241 6.75 17.33 3.34
C GLY A 241 6.41 17.22 1.84
N GLN A 242 6.25 16.00 1.32
CA GLN A 242 5.86 15.77 -0.08
C GLN A 242 4.38 16.07 -0.31
N ARG A 243 3.51 15.74 0.66
CA ARG A 243 2.10 16.15 0.63
C ARG A 243 1.96 17.67 0.64
N GLU A 244 2.71 18.37 1.48
CA GLU A 244 2.72 19.83 1.51
C GLU A 244 3.28 20.42 0.21
N LEU A 245 4.34 19.84 -0.36
CA LEU A 245 4.90 20.25 -1.65
C LEU A 245 3.88 20.10 -2.78
N MET A 246 3.14 18.99 -2.80
CA MET A 246 2.06 18.76 -3.76
C MET A 246 0.97 19.85 -3.65
N LEU A 247 0.52 20.17 -2.43
CA LEU A 247 -0.45 21.24 -2.20
C LEU A 247 0.08 22.61 -2.63
N ARG A 248 1.37 22.89 -2.41
CA ARG A 248 2.03 24.14 -2.81
C ARG A 248 2.12 24.28 -4.32
N ILE A 249 2.46 23.20 -5.03
CA ILE A 249 2.48 23.16 -6.50
C ILE A 249 1.05 23.37 -7.05
N SER A 250 0.06 22.71 -6.45
CA SER A 250 -1.35 22.84 -6.81
C SER A 250 -1.85 24.28 -6.69
N LYS A 251 -1.51 24.97 -5.58
CA LYS A 251 -1.80 26.41 -5.40
C LYS A 251 -1.14 27.28 -6.46
N ARG A 252 0.15 27.03 -6.77
CA ARG A 252 0.87 27.80 -7.80
C ARG A 252 0.32 27.60 -9.21
N ARG A 253 -0.28 26.44 -9.50
CA ARG A 253 -0.97 26.14 -10.77
C ARG A 253 -2.39 26.71 -10.83
N GLY A 254 -2.89 27.32 -9.77
CA GLY A 254 -4.23 27.91 -9.72
C GLY A 254 -5.35 26.89 -9.49
N TRP A 255 -5.04 25.69 -8.96
CA TRP A 255 -6.07 24.72 -8.61
C TRP A 255 -6.87 25.19 -7.38
N PRO A 256 -8.18 24.89 -7.31
CA PRO A 256 -9.04 25.36 -6.23
C PRO A 256 -8.83 24.53 -4.94
N VAL A 257 -7.69 24.73 -4.27
CA VAL A 257 -7.28 23.98 -3.06
C VAL A 257 -7.31 24.87 -1.80
N ASN A 258 -8.29 25.76 -1.73
CA ASN A 258 -8.45 26.70 -0.62
C ASN A 258 -9.10 26.04 0.60
N ASP A 259 -10.08 25.18 0.35
CA ASP A 259 -10.82 24.47 1.38
C ASP A 259 -10.04 23.27 1.95
N GLU A 260 -10.19 23.03 3.25
CA GLU A 260 -9.49 21.95 3.97
C GLU A 260 -9.89 20.55 3.48
N ALA A 261 -11.17 20.34 3.19
CA ALA A 261 -11.67 19.06 2.71
C ALA A 261 -11.07 18.72 1.34
N VAL A 262 -10.97 19.72 0.47
CA VAL A 262 -10.37 19.59 -0.87
C VAL A 262 -8.87 19.26 -0.76
N ARG A 263 -8.13 19.97 0.08
CA ARG A 263 -6.71 19.71 0.34
C ARG A 263 -6.47 18.31 0.90
N THR A 264 -7.28 17.91 1.88
CA THR A 264 -7.19 16.59 2.52
C THR A 264 -7.40 15.49 1.48
N ARG A 265 -8.38 15.68 0.59
CA ARG A 265 -8.71 14.70 -0.43
C ARG A 265 -7.65 14.61 -1.52
N LEU A 266 -7.13 15.76 -1.99
CA LEU A 266 -6.02 15.80 -2.92
C LEU A 266 -4.75 15.17 -2.33
N ALA A 267 -4.42 15.46 -1.07
CA ALA A 267 -3.26 14.90 -0.39
C ALA A 267 -3.37 13.37 -0.22
N ARG A 268 -4.58 12.87 0.07
CA ARG A 268 -4.87 11.44 0.12
C ARG A 268 -4.66 10.78 -1.24
N VAL A 269 -5.31 11.30 -2.29
CA VAL A 269 -5.20 10.75 -3.65
C VAL A 269 -3.76 10.79 -4.18
N SER A 270 -3.03 11.87 -3.88
CA SER A 270 -1.61 11.96 -4.23
C SER A 270 -0.75 10.92 -3.50
N THR A 271 -1.13 10.58 -2.26
CA THR A 271 -0.48 9.51 -1.49
C THR A 271 -0.80 8.13 -2.05
N ASP A 272 -2.04 7.90 -2.45
CA ASP A 272 -2.46 6.65 -3.09
C ASP A 272 -1.69 6.43 -4.41
N ILE A 273 -1.58 7.47 -5.24
CA ILE A 273 -0.77 7.44 -6.46
C ILE A 273 0.72 7.20 -6.15
N ALA A 274 1.27 7.92 -5.16
CA ALA A 274 2.67 7.76 -4.78
C ALA A 274 2.95 6.32 -4.32
N GLU A 275 2.01 5.74 -3.57
CA GLU A 275 2.10 4.35 -3.12
C GLU A 275 2.07 3.37 -4.29
N ILE A 276 1.19 3.60 -5.28
CA ILE A 276 1.09 2.80 -6.51
C ILE A 276 2.40 2.86 -7.30
N ARG A 277 2.98 4.06 -7.45
CA ARG A 277 4.30 4.30 -8.07
C ARG A 277 5.47 3.76 -7.24
N GLY A 278 5.23 3.23 -6.04
CA GLY A 278 6.22 2.50 -5.25
C GLY A 278 6.96 3.35 -4.22
N ALA A 279 6.40 4.48 -3.80
CA ALA A 279 6.99 5.32 -2.76
C ALA A 279 7.11 4.60 -1.40
N ARG A 280 8.11 5.01 -0.61
CA ARG A 280 8.27 4.65 0.80
C ARG A 280 7.40 5.62 1.63
N ILE A 281 6.31 5.10 2.21
CA ILE A 281 5.33 5.86 2.99
C ILE A 281 5.66 5.76 4.49
N GLY A 282 5.68 6.89 5.21
CA GLY A 282 5.71 6.91 6.68
C GLY A 282 7.02 7.38 7.37
N GLU A 283 6.98 7.40 8.72
CA GLU A 283 7.82 8.15 9.68
C GLU A 283 9.35 7.95 9.63
N PHE A 284 9.90 7.11 8.76
CA PHE A 284 11.34 7.12 8.45
C PHE A 284 11.77 8.46 7.82
N GLY A 285 10.83 9.20 7.23
CA GLY A 285 11.07 10.54 6.70
C GLY A 285 11.45 11.58 7.77
N ARG A 286 11.05 11.44 9.04
CA ARG A 286 11.47 12.41 10.07
C ARG A 286 12.96 12.28 10.41
N MET A 287 13.50 11.05 10.40
CA MET A 287 14.91 10.80 10.70
C MET A 287 15.82 11.06 9.48
N SER A 288 15.32 10.82 8.27
CA SER A 288 16.13 10.90 7.04
C SER A 288 16.02 12.22 6.27
N SER A 289 14.99 13.05 6.49
CA SER A 289 14.85 14.31 5.71
C SER A 289 15.97 15.30 5.99
N ASN A 290 16.46 15.39 7.23
CA ASN A 290 17.58 16.25 7.57
C ASN A 290 18.95 15.59 7.35
N SER A 291 19.04 14.25 7.36
CA SER A 291 20.30 13.54 7.11
C SER A 291 20.58 13.45 5.60
N LEU A 292 19.62 13.02 4.77
CA LEU A 292 19.84 12.82 3.34
C LEU A 292 19.94 14.12 2.54
N LEU A 293 19.20 15.18 2.92
CA LEU A 293 19.41 16.51 2.31
C LEU A 293 20.77 17.09 2.68
N ARG A 294 21.28 16.79 3.88
CA ARG A 294 22.63 17.21 4.29
C ARG A 294 23.70 16.36 3.60
N GLU A 295 23.47 15.08 3.40
CA GLU A 295 24.42 14.12 2.82
C GLU A 295 24.50 14.22 1.29
N GLN A 296 23.39 14.53 0.59
CA GLN A 296 23.42 14.85 -0.85
C GLN A 296 24.03 16.24 -1.15
N VAL A 297 23.91 17.19 -0.22
CA VAL A 297 24.63 18.48 -0.29
C VAL A 297 26.11 18.32 0.06
N ILE A 298 26.48 17.30 0.84
CA ILE A 298 27.87 16.91 1.18
C ILE A 298 28.36 15.75 0.29
N SER A 299 27.77 15.47 -0.87
CA SER A 299 28.46 14.60 -1.83
C SER A 299 29.67 15.38 -2.37
N GLU A 300 30.87 14.78 -2.30
CA GLU A 300 32.11 15.39 -2.84
C GLU A 300 31.91 15.89 -4.28
N SER A 301 31.08 15.18 -5.06
CA SER A 301 30.71 15.55 -6.43
C SER A 301 29.92 16.85 -6.56
N SER A 302 29.10 17.20 -5.56
CA SER A 302 28.32 18.45 -5.51
C SER A 302 29.23 19.61 -5.11
N ALA A 303 30.10 19.39 -4.12
CA ALA A 303 31.08 20.37 -3.65
C ALA A 303 32.14 20.71 -4.72
N GLN A 304 32.63 19.72 -5.48
CA GLN A 304 33.54 19.94 -6.60
C GLN A 304 32.89 20.71 -7.75
N ARG A 305 31.62 20.41 -8.07
CA ARG A 305 30.88 21.16 -9.10
C ARG A 305 30.63 22.61 -8.70
N ILE A 306 30.34 22.86 -7.42
CA ILE A 306 30.18 24.23 -6.90
C ILE A 306 31.54 24.96 -6.91
N ARG A 307 32.64 24.33 -6.48
CA ARG A 307 33.98 24.92 -6.56
C ARG A 307 34.41 25.24 -7.99
N GLN A 308 34.23 24.31 -8.93
CA GLN A 308 34.55 24.54 -10.34
C GLN A 308 33.70 25.67 -10.95
N LYS A 309 32.42 25.78 -10.58
CA LYS A 309 31.59 26.91 -11.01
C LYS A 309 32.04 28.23 -10.40
N MET A 310 32.43 28.24 -9.11
CA MET A 310 32.92 29.45 -8.45
C MET A 310 34.28 29.90 -9.01
N GLU A 311 35.20 28.97 -9.27
CA GLU A 311 36.48 29.25 -9.94
C GLU A 311 36.28 29.75 -11.37
N PHE A 312 35.33 29.18 -12.11
CA PHE A 312 34.97 29.65 -13.44
C PHE A 312 34.38 31.07 -13.40
N THR A 313 33.47 31.36 -12.46
CA THR A 313 32.91 32.71 -12.31
C THR A 313 33.96 33.72 -11.85
N ASP A 314 34.89 33.33 -10.96
CA ASP A 314 35.98 34.20 -10.52
C ASP A 314 36.99 34.48 -11.64
N SER A 315 37.23 33.52 -12.53
CA SER A 315 38.05 33.73 -13.72
C SER A 315 37.41 34.70 -14.72
N LEU A 316 36.10 34.58 -14.96
CA LEU A 316 35.33 35.49 -15.81
C LEU A 316 35.26 36.91 -15.23
N LEU A 317 35.10 37.04 -13.91
CA LEU A 317 35.08 38.35 -13.25
C LEU A 317 36.45 39.03 -13.26
N ARG A 318 37.55 38.27 -13.29
CA ARG A 318 38.90 38.82 -13.47
C ARG A 318 39.17 39.25 -14.93
N GLU A 319 38.69 38.49 -15.92
CA GLU A 319 38.82 38.86 -17.33
C GLU A 319 37.93 40.06 -17.72
N MET A 320 36.81 40.28 -17.04
CA MET A 320 35.94 41.45 -17.24
C MET A 320 36.35 42.68 -16.41
N GLY A 321 37.37 42.54 -15.55
CA GLY A 321 37.89 43.58 -14.66
C GLY A 321 39.17 44.27 -15.14
N THR A 322 39.62 43.99 -16.36
CA THR A 322 40.71 44.69 -17.07
C THR A 322 40.22 45.21 -18.40
#